data_AF-A0A841Z3C7-F1
#
_entry.id   AF-A0A841Z3C7-F1
#
_cell.length_a   1.000
_cell.length_b   1.000
_cell.length_c   1.000
_cell.angle_alpha   90.00
_cell.angle_beta   90.00
_cell.angle_gamma   90.00
#
_symmetry.space_group_name_H-M   'P 1'
#
loop_
_entity.id
_entity.type
_entity.pdbx_description
1 polymer ?
#
loop_
_entity_poly.entity_id
_entity_poly.type
_entity_poly.pdbx_seq_one_letter_code
_entity_poly.pdbx_strand_id
1 'polypeptide(L)' 'MNEQKAPISECPHCHSSKGYYTKSQVSGVVYYRHNYDGSEQENDDMHDGLRHDPRKYTYCINCGKRLFKVEEIGG' A
#
# COMPACT_ATOMS: atom_id res chain seq x y z
N MET A 1 19.35 -8.12 -4.23
CA MET A 1 18.17 -7.61 -3.49
C MET A 1 18.21 -6.11 -3.69
N ASN A 2 17.27 -5.52 -4.43
CA ASN A 2 17.27 -4.07 -4.65
C ASN A 2 16.75 -3.41 -3.38
N GLU A 3 17.65 -2.82 -2.60
CA GLU A 3 17.30 -2.11 -1.38
C GLU A 3 16.63 -0.79 -1.76
N GLN A 4 15.29 -0.76 -1.66
CA GLN A 4 14.54 0.48 -1.77
C GLN A 4 14.96 1.43 -0.64
N LYS A 5 15.72 2.47 -0.98
CA LYS A 5 16.27 3.44 -0.04
C LYS A 5 15.50 4.75 -0.10
N ALA A 6 15.09 5.23 1.08
CA ALA A 6 14.46 6.53 1.21
C ALA A 6 15.45 7.68 0.96
N PRO A 7 14.99 8.82 0.43
CA PRO A 7 15.82 10.02 0.25
C PRO A 7 16.12 10.75 1.57
N ILE A 8 15.54 10.32 2.69
CA ILE A 8 15.71 10.92 4.03
C ILE A 8 15.96 9.84 5.09
N SER A 9 16.74 10.18 6.12
CA SER A 9 17.05 9.29 7.25
C SER A 9 16.08 9.42 8.43
N GLU A 10 15.38 10.54 8.55
CA GLU A 10 14.43 10.82 9.63
C GLU A 10 13.30 11.75 9.16
N CYS A 11 12.20 11.77 9.92
CA CYS A 11 11.08 12.64 9.61
C CYS A 11 11.41 14.12 9.91
N PRO A 12 11.33 15.04 8.93
CA PRO A 12 11.62 16.46 9.13
C PRO A 12 10.61 17.21 10.01
N HIS A 13 9.51 16.57 10.41
CA HIS A 13 8.46 17.20 11.23
C HIS A 13 8.50 16.79 12.71
N CYS A 14 9.00 15.59 13.00
CA CYS A 14 8.99 15.04 14.37
C CYS A 14 10.30 14.34 14.75
N HIS A 15 11.31 14.38 13.87
CA HIS A 15 12.63 13.77 14.01
C HIS A 15 12.62 12.27 14.34
N SER A 16 11.51 11.59 14.06
CA SER A 16 11.42 10.15 14.24
C SER A 16 12.12 9.42 13.10
N SER A 17 13.00 8.48 13.46
CA SER A 17 13.68 7.55 12.55
C SER A 17 12.93 6.23 12.33
N LYS A 18 11.69 6.11 12.85
CA LYS A 18 10.87 4.89 12.75
C LYS A 18 10.46 4.52 11.32
N GLY A 19 10.59 5.44 10.36
CA GLY A 19 10.28 5.22 8.95
C GLY A 19 8.97 5.85 8.47
N TYR A 20 8.47 5.34 7.34
CA TYR A 20 7.36 5.89 6.58
C TYR A 20 6.47 4.79 5.98
N TYR A 21 5.27 5.17 5.54
CA TYR A 21 4.33 4.29 4.86
C TYR A 21 3.73 4.99 3.63
N THR A 22 3.27 4.20 2.65
CA THR A 22 2.45 4.67 1.54
C THR A 22 0.99 4.36 1.84
N LYS A 23 0.08 5.12 1.22
CA LYS A 23 -1.35 4.89 1.30
C LYS A 23 -1.85 4.50 -0.08
N SER A 24 -2.65 3.45 -0.16
CA SER A 24 -3.37 3.09 -1.38
C SER A 24 -4.84 2.96 -1.03
N GLN A 25 -5.70 3.53 -1.86
CA GLN A 25 -7.14 3.31 -1.74
C GLN A 25 -7.52 2.16 -2.67
N VAL A 26 -8.27 1.20 -2.15
CA VAL A 26 -8.79 0.08 -2.93
C VAL A 26 -10.31 0.17 -2.91
N SER A 27 -10.93 0.03 -4.08
CA SER A 27 -12.38 0.09 -4.24
C SER A 27 -12.82 -0.88 -5.32
N GLY A 28 -13.98 -1.53 -5.15
CA GLY A 28 -14.51 -2.44 -6.15
C GLY A 28 -15.40 -3.50 -5.52
N VAL A 29 -15.67 -4.55 -6.31
CA VAL A 29 -16.47 -5.70 -5.89
C VAL A 29 -15.56 -6.92 -5.85
N VAL A 30 -15.67 -7.71 -4.79
CA VAL A 30 -15.04 -9.03 -4.68
C VAL A 30 -16.13 -10.07 -4.88
N TYR A 31 -15.89 -11.01 -5.78
CA TYR A 31 -16.75 -12.18 -5.95
C TYR A 31 -16.14 -13.35 -5.19
N TYR A 32 -16.92 -13.93 -4.29
CA TYR A 32 -16.53 -15.13 -3.58
C TYR A 32 -17.61 -16.18 -3.78
N ARG A 33 -17.25 -17.23 -4.50
CA ARG A 33 -18.16 -18.22 -5.07
C ARG A 33 -18.00 -19.54 -4.33
N HIS A 34 -19.13 -20.16 -4.05
CA HIS A 34 -19.22 -21.49 -3.46
C HIS A 34 -20.13 -22.37 -4.32
N ASN A 35 -19.87 -23.67 -4.26
CA ASN A 35 -20.80 -24.69 -4.73
C ASN A 35 -22.02 -24.78 -3.80
N TYR A 36 -23.10 -25.37 -4.30
CA TYR A 36 -24.29 -25.64 -3.49
C TYR A 36 -24.05 -26.63 -2.34
N ASP A 37 -22.98 -27.44 -2.42
CA ASP A 37 -22.55 -28.34 -1.35
C ASP A 37 -21.70 -27.65 -0.27
N GLY A 38 -21.41 -26.36 -0.43
CA GLY A 38 -20.62 -25.55 0.50
C GLY A 38 -19.11 -25.56 0.25
N SER A 39 -18.60 -26.33 -0.72
CA SER A 39 -17.20 -26.26 -1.13
C SER A 39 -16.90 -24.95 -1.88
N GLU A 40 -15.65 -24.49 -1.83
CA GLU A 40 -15.22 -23.32 -2.61
C GLU A 40 -15.21 -23.62 -4.11
N GLN A 41 -15.65 -22.66 -4.91
CA GLN A 41 -15.46 -22.67 -6.36
C GLN A 41 -14.14 -21.98 -6.75
N GLU A 42 -13.82 -21.96 -8.04
CA GLU A 42 -12.72 -21.15 -8.57
C GLU A 42 -12.97 -19.65 -8.28
N ASN A 43 -12.02 -19.03 -7.57
CA ASN A 43 -12.07 -17.65 -7.09
C ASN A 43 -10.77 -16.88 -7.39
N ASP A 44 -9.93 -17.36 -8.31
CA ASP A 44 -8.64 -16.70 -8.62
C ASP A 44 -8.83 -15.27 -9.17
N ASP A 45 -9.99 -15.00 -9.78
CA ASP A 45 -10.43 -13.70 -10.31
C ASP A 45 -11.13 -12.82 -9.27
N MET A 46 -11.22 -13.23 -8.00
CA MET A 46 -12.01 -12.54 -6.96
C MET A 46 -11.61 -11.08 -6.76
N HIS A 47 -10.37 -10.73 -7.11
CA HIS A 47 -9.82 -9.38 -6.99
C HIS A 47 -9.75 -8.60 -8.32
N ASP A 48 -10.14 -9.20 -9.45
CA ASP A 48 -10.06 -8.54 -10.78
C ASP A 48 -10.94 -7.29 -10.88
N GLY A 49 -12.03 -7.25 -10.10
CA GLY A 49 -12.90 -6.09 -9.98
C GLY A 49 -12.36 -4.98 -9.09
N LEU A 50 -11.20 -5.15 -8.45
CA LEU A 50 -10.62 -4.16 -7.54
C LEU A 50 -9.80 -3.12 -8.30
N ARG A 51 -10.18 -1.86 -8.11
CA ARG A 51 -9.38 -0.71 -8.52
C ARG A 51 -8.44 -0.31 -7.40
N HIS A 52 -7.15 -0.24 -7.72
CA HIS A 52 -6.12 0.28 -6.84
C HIS A 52 -5.75 1.71 -7.23
N ASP A 53 -5.86 2.64 -6.29
CA ASP A 53 -5.40 4.03 -6.42
C ASP A 53 -4.21 4.25 -5.46
N PRO A 54 -2.97 3.92 -5.88
CA PRO A 54 -1.79 4.16 -5.08
C PRO A 54 -1.52 5.66 -4.97
N ARG A 55 -1.42 6.18 -3.74
CA ARG A 55 -1.12 7.61 -3.54
C ARG A 55 0.35 7.88 -3.83
N LYS A 56 0.60 9.05 -4.43
CA LYS A 56 1.92 9.51 -4.87
C LYS A 56 2.88 9.88 -3.75
N TYR A 57 2.45 9.86 -2.49
CA TYR A 57 3.21 10.38 -1.35
C TYR A 57 3.36 9.36 -0.23
N THR A 58 4.49 9.47 0.47
CA THR A 58 4.78 8.77 1.71
C THR A 58 4.42 9.63 2.92
N TYR A 59 4.20 8.97 4.06
CA TYR A 59 3.80 9.60 5.31
C TYR A 59 4.63 9.03 6.47
N CYS A 60 4.97 9.87 7.44
CA CYS A 60 5.68 9.43 8.63
C CYS A 60 4.81 8.51 9.49
N ILE A 61 5.36 7.37 9.93
CA ILE A 61 4.65 6.42 10.82
C ILE A 61 4.27 7.08 12.16
N ASN A 62 5.13 7.98 12.68
CA ASN A 62 4.94 8.55 14.02
C ASN A 62 3.95 9.72 14.05
N CYS A 63 4.01 10.64 13.08
CA CYS A 63 3.19 11.86 13.09
C CYS A 63 2.18 11.96 11.94
N GLY A 64 2.17 10.99 11.01
CA GLY A 64 1.24 10.96 9.87
C GLY A 64 1.44 12.05 8.82
N LYS A 65 2.40 12.96 8.99
CA LYS A 65 2.69 14.05 8.04
C LYS A 65 3.36 13.51 6.78
N ARG A 66 3.05 14.16 5.66
CA ARG A 66 3.61 13.87 4.33
C ARG A 66 5.13 14.11 4.32
N LEU A 67 5.86 13.22 3.67
CA LEU A 67 7.32 13.28 3.57
C LEU A 67 7.78 13.60 2.15
N PHE A 68 7.87 12.60 1.28
CA PHE A 68 8.36 12.70 -0.10
C PHE A 68 7.45 11.89 -1.03
N LYS A 69 7.68 11.95 -2.34
CA LYS A 69 6.93 11.17 -3.32
C LYS A 69 7.45 9.74 -3.42
N VAL A 70 6.58 8.81 -3.78
CA VAL A 70 6.95 7.39 -3.99
C VAL A 70 8.04 7.25 -5.06
N GLU A 71 8.02 8.10 -6.10
CA GLU A 71 9.02 8.16 -7.18
C GLU A 71 10.42 8.54 -6.68
N GLU A 72 10.55 9.13 -5.50
CA GLU A 72 11.83 9.51 -4.90
C GLU A 72 12.46 8.37 -4.07
N ILE A 73 11.78 7.22 -3.96
CA ILE A 73 12.36 6.01 -3.39
C ILE A 73 13.39 5.47 -4.39
N GLY A 74 14.67 5.54 -4.03
CA GLY A 74 15.77 5.08 -4.87
C GLY A 74 15.93 3.57 -4.81
N GLY A 75 16.15 2.95 -5.97
CA GLY A 75 16.49 1.54 -6.16
C GLY A 75 16.99 1.29 -7.57
#